data_AF-A0A9E1N995-F1
#
_entry.id   AF-A0A9E1N995-F1
#
_cell.length_a   1.000
_cell.length_b   1.000
_cell.length_c   1.000
_cell.angle_alpha   90.00
_cell.angle_beta   90.00
_cell.angle_gamma   90.00
#
_symmetry.space_group_name_H-M   'P 1'
#
loop_
_entity.id
_entity.type
_entity.pdbx_description
1 polymer ?
#
loop_
_entity_poly.entity_id
_entity_poly.type
_entity_poly.pdbx_seq_one_letter_code
_entity_poly.pdbx_strand_id
1 'polypeptide(L)' 'MRQMILVGFLQAQNCSNFAASWRHPESRTDFTAPEFYAHIGRVLEEGKFHLAFFDDRLGMPEYSGGNFSD' A
#
# COMPACT_ATOMS: atom_id res chain seq x y z
N MET A 1 14.98 -28.15 3.69
CA MET A 1 14.15 -27.33 4.61
C MET A 1 13.26 -26.42 3.77
N ARG A 2 11.97 -26.28 4.08
CA ARG A 2 11.06 -25.39 3.35
C ARG A 2 11.09 -24.00 4.00
N GLN A 3 11.40 -22.96 3.22
CA GLN A 3 11.40 -21.57 3.68
C GLN A 3 10.08 -20.89 3.29
N MET A 4 9.65 -19.89 4.08
CA MET A 4 8.49 -19.07 3.75
C MET A 4 8.85 -18.06 2.66
N ILE A 5 7.92 -17.78 1.75
CA ILE A 5 8.01 -16.67 0.83
C ILE A 5 7.40 -15.44 1.49
N LEU A 6 8.18 -14.37 1.59
CA LEU A 6 7.78 -13.09 2.17
C LEU A 6 7.53 -12.08 1.04
N VAL A 7 6.32 -11.50 1.00
CA VAL A 7 5.91 -10.52 -0.01
C VAL A 7 5.35 -9.29 0.71
N GLY A 8 5.86 -8.11 0.35
CA GLY A 8 5.30 -6.83 0.81
C GLY A 8 4.12 -6.44 -0.07
N PHE A 9 2.92 -6.38 0.50
CA PHE A 9 1.73 -5.91 -0.20
C PHE A 9 1.62 -4.38 -0.08
N LEU A 10 1.59 -3.68 -1.21
CA LEU A 10 1.64 -2.23 -1.30
C LEU A 10 0.55 -1.71 -2.23
N GLN A 11 0.12 -0.47 -2.00
CA GLN A 11 -0.72 0.28 -2.93
C GLN A 11 -0.11 1.66 -3.10
N ALA A 12 -0.12 2.20 -4.30
CA ALA A 12 0.39 3.55 -4.55
C ALA A 12 -0.63 4.63 -4.14
N GLN A 13 -1.00 4.67 -2.86
CA GLN A 13 -2.05 5.55 -2.32
C GLN A 13 -1.82 5.90 -0.83
N ASN A 14 -2.72 6.70 -0.24
CA ASN A 14 -2.59 7.20 1.13
C ASN A 14 -2.73 6.14 2.24
N CYS A 15 -3.44 5.04 2.00
CA CYS A 15 -3.57 3.93 2.94
C CYS A 15 -3.73 2.60 2.20
N SER A 16 -3.27 1.48 2.77
CA SER A 16 -3.46 0.15 2.16
C SER A 16 -4.60 -0.61 2.87
N ASN A 17 -4.26 -1.56 3.75
CA ASN A 17 -5.25 -2.43 4.40
C ASN A 17 -6.05 -1.76 5.52
N PHE A 18 -5.52 -0.69 6.11
CA PHE A 18 -6.13 -0.04 7.27
C PHE A 18 -6.66 1.33 6.86
N ALA A 19 -7.99 1.44 6.78
CA ALA A 19 -8.65 2.71 6.49
C ALA A 19 -8.20 3.79 7.48
N ALA A 20 -7.93 4.98 6.96
CA ALA A 20 -7.47 6.13 7.72
C ALA A 20 -6.09 5.99 8.42
N SER A 21 -5.28 4.98 8.06
CA SER A 21 -3.93 4.79 8.64
C SER A 21 -3.03 6.01 8.47
N TRP A 22 -3.22 6.79 7.40
CA TRP A 22 -2.52 8.05 7.12
C TRP A 22 -2.61 9.09 8.26
N ARG A 23 -3.55 8.94 9.20
CA ARG A 23 -3.71 9.83 10.36
C ARG A 23 -2.80 9.48 11.53
N HIS A 24 -2.12 8.33 11.51
CA HIS A 24 -1.22 7.95 12.60
C HIS A 24 -0.06 8.95 12.66
N PRO A 25 0.36 9.44 13.85
CA PRO A 25 1.41 10.46 13.96
C PRO A 25 2.75 10.04 13.33
N GLU A 26 3.04 8.74 13.26
CA GLU A 26 4.25 8.19 12.65
C GLU A 26 4.06 7.78 11.18
N SER A 27 2.86 7.93 10.62
CA SER A 27 2.65 7.67 9.20
C SER A 27 3.30 8.76 8.36
N ARG A 28 4.07 8.32 7.38
CA ARG A 28 4.57 9.19 6.31
C ARG A 28 3.42 9.65 5.42
N THR A 29 3.42 10.93 5.06
CA THR A 29 2.38 11.58 4.25
C THR A 29 2.82 11.87 2.82
N ASP A 30 4.06 11.54 2.46
CA ASP A 30 4.69 11.83 1.17
C ASP A 30 4.54 10.67 0.15
N PHE A 31 3.43 9.94 0.21
CA PHE A 31 3.14 8.76 -0.62
C PHE A 31 2.98 9.06 -2.12
N THR A 32 2.99 10.32 -2.56
CA THR A 32 3.03 10.68 -3.99
C THR A 32 4.46 10.89 -4.51
N ALA A 33 5.46 10.88 -3.63
CA ALA A 33 6.85 11.09 -3.97
C ALA A 33 7.54 9.75 -4.33
N PRO A 34 8.38 9.68 -5.38
CA PRO A 34 9.12 8.46 -5.71
C PRO A 34 10.06 8.00 -4.58
N GLU A 35 10.58 8.94 -3.78
CA GLU A 35 11.45 8.67 -2.64
C GLU A 35 10.77 7.82 -1.56
N PHE A 36 9.45 7.94 -1.42
CA PHE A 36 8.65 7.11 -0.52
C PHE A 36 8.75 5.63 -0.90
N TYR A 37 8.51 5.31 -2.16
CA TYR A 37 8.56 3.93 -2.66
C TYR A 37 9.99 3.39 -2.74
N ALA A 38 10.96 4.25 -3.10
CA ALA A 38 12.38 3.87 -3.09
C ALA A 38 12.86 3.56 -1.67
N HIS A 39 12.35 4.24 -0.64
CA HIS A 39 12.64 3.91 0.75
C HIS A 39 12.04 2.55 1.14
N ILE A 40 10.78 2.28 0.80
CA ILE A 40 10.14 0.98 1.05
C ILE A 40 10.94 -0.16 0.38
N GLY A 41 11.37 0.03 -0.87
CA GLY A 41 12.20 -0.94 -1.58
C GLY A 41 13.46 -1.33 -0.80
N ARG A 42 14.23 -0.33 -0.32
CA ARG A 42 15.44 -0.57 0.49
C ARG A 42 15.14 -1.34 1.78
N VAL A 43 14.05 -0.99 2.47
CA VAL A 43 13.63 -1.67 3.72
C VAL A 43 13.29 -3.14 3.45
N LEU A 44 12.58 -3.44 2.35
CA LEU A 44 12.24 -4.81 1.96
C LEU A 44 13.48 -5.63 1.57
N GLU A 45 14.43 -5.02 0.84
CA GLU A 45 15.71 -5.65 0.48
C GLU A 45 16.59 -5.97 1.70
N GLU A 46 16.65 -5.06 2.68
CA GLU A 46 17.32 -5.28 3.95
C GLU A 46 16.69 -6.46 4.70
N GLY A 47 15.36 -6.53 4.73
CA GLY A 47 14.57 -7.60 5.33
C GLY A 47 14.52 -8.93 4.55
N LYS A 48 15.22 -9.04 3.40
CA LYS A 48 15.23 -10.24 2.54
C LYS A 48 13.84 -10.68 2.07
N PHE A 49 12.95 -9.72 1.83
CA PHE A 49 11.68 -9.99 1.17
C PHE A 49 11.92 -10.42 -0.27
N HIS A 50 11.07 -11.32 -0.77
CA HIS A 50 11.22 -11.89 -2.11
C HIS A 50 10.65 -10.95 -3.18
N LEU A 51 9.62 -10.18 -2.82
CA LEU A 51 8.87 -9.35 -3.75
C LEU A 51 8.16 -8.21 -3.01
N ALA A 52 8.06 -7.07 -3.67
CA ALA A 52 7.07 -6.04 -3.39
C ALA A 52 5.96 -6.13 -4.45
N PHE A 53 4.72 -6.33 -4.03
CA PHE A 53 3.57 -6.47 -4.91
C PHE A 53 2.68 -5.23 -4.77
N PHE A 54 2.45 -4.53 -5.89
CA PHE A 54 1.53 -3.40 -5.97
C PHE A 54 0.19 -3.87 -6.51
N ASP A 55 -0.88 -3.70 -5.74
CA ASP A 55 -2.23 -3.70 -6.32
C ASP A 55 -2.59 -2.29 -6.79
N ASP A 56 -3.53 -2.24 -7.73
CA ASP A 56 -4.05 -0.99 -8.26
C ASP A 56 -5.55 -1.12 -8.50
N ARG A 57 -6.26 0.01 -8.39
CA ARG A 57 -7.68 0.13 -8.70
C ARG A 57 -7.88 1.35 -9.60
N LEU A 58 -8.52 1.12 -10.73
CA LEU A 58 -8.80 2.16 -11.72
C LEU A 58 -10.12 2.91 -11.44
N GLY A 59 -10.74 2.69 -10.28
CA GLY A 59 -11.99 3.32 -9.88
C GLY A 59 -11.99 3.62 -8.39
N MET A 60 -12.52 4.78 -8.03
CA MET A 60 -12.74 5.11 -6.62
C MET A 60 -13.81 4.17 -6.06
N PRO A 61 -13.63 3.62 -4.84
CA PRO A 61 -14.67 2.83 -4.20
C PRO A 61 -15.91 3.71 -4.05
N GLU A 62 -16.97 3.33 -4.76
CA GLU A 62 -18.25 4.01 -4.65
C GLU A 62 -18.86 3.61 -3.29
N TYR A 63 -18.96 4.57 -2.39
CA TYR A 63 -19.86 4.45 -1.25
C TYR A 63 -21.26 4.78 -1.75
N SER A 64 -21.91 3.81 -2.40
CA SER A 64 -23.33 3.96 -2.69
C SER A 64 -24.03 3.86 -1.34
N GLY A 65 -24.59 4.97 -0.87
CA GLY A 65 -25.56 4.99 0.22
C GLY A 65 -26.86 4.24 -0.13
N GLY A 66 -26.77 3.16 -0.93
CA GLY A 66 -27.86 2.34 -1.44
C GLY A 66 -28.46 2.77 -2.77
N ASN A 67 -28.17 3.96 -3.31
CA ASN A 67 -28.85 4.47 -4.50
C ASN A 67 -27.89 4.78 -5.65
N PHE A 68 -27.89 3.89 -6.63
CA PHE A 68 -27.36 4.12 -7.96
C PHE A 68 -28.54 4.51 -8.86
N SER A 69 -28.49 5.68 -9.49
CA SER A 69 -29.36 6.02 -10.61
C SER A 69 -28.48 6.12 -11.85
N ASP A 70 -28.77 5.25 -12.84
CA ASP A 70 -28.17 5.28 -14.17
C ASP A 70 -28.19 6.68 -14.81
#